data_AF-A0A0S4JEJ9-F1
#
_entry.id   AF-A0A0S4JEJ9-F1
#
_cell.length_a   1.000
_cell.length_b   1.000
_cell.length_c   1.000
_cell.angle_alpha   90.00
_cell.angle_beta   90.00
_cell.angle_gamma   90.00
#
_symmetry.space_group_name_H-M   'P 1'
#
loop_
_entity.id
_entity.type
_entity.pdbx_description
1 polymer ?
#
loop_
_entity_poly.entity_id
_entity_poly.type
_entity_poly.pdbx_seq_one_letter_code
_entity_poly.pdbx_strand_id
1 'polypeptide(L)'
;MLPLSLLRSVGALKYASAFGITALFVVIIYAIGRGFNFGTSNNLTPAETTDFVSFSVGTSLLFFALNNQFNTIEIYSELTDRTPMRYTKMIFTTMLIISVLYVVMGLSELMEFGANVTGNVLKSYDGSSPLAAVMIIAVMCKVTFSFPLLIFPTRDAILHLFGNEDLKAANQKLYYGATVVIAGGSFAIGIVAPTVTTLFGIIGSLSVGTFAFILPSLYFWRFSILSLMTEGIAEDTWVSKVHIAVNVLNFVIGCFIIVAGTAGALIEL
;
A
#
# COMPACT_ATOMS: atom_id res chain seq x y z
N MET A 1 -2.82 6.99 19.03
CA MET A 1 -3.30 7.36 17.68
C MET A 1 -3.77 8.82 17.64
N LEU A 2 -4.87 9.15 18.33
CA LEU A 2 -5.57 10.45 18.22
C LEU A 2 -4.72 11.70 18.57
N PRO A 3 -3.94 11.78 19.67
CA PRO A 3 -3.16 12.99 19.99
C PRO A 3 -2.02 13.28 19.00
N LEU A 4 -1.43 12.25 18.37
CA LEU A 4 -0.40 12.43 17.33
C LEU A 4 -1.00 12.88 15.99
N SER A 5 -2.24 12.49 15.70
CA SER A 5 -2.94 12.87 14.47
C SER A 5 -3.38 14.34 14.45
N LEU A 6 -3.29 15.04 15.58
CA LEU A 6 -3.65 16.46 15.73
C LEU A 6 -2.49 17.41 15.48
N LEU A 7 -1.27 16.89 15.25
CA LEU A 7 -0.09 17.70 15.00
C LEU A 7 -0.17 18.31 13.59
N ARG A 8 -0.12 19.65 13.55
CA ARG A 8 -0.25 20.46 12.32
C ARG A 8 1.03 20.51 11.47
N SER A 9 2.16 20.00 11.97
CA SER A 9 3.48 20.12 11.31
C SER A 9 4.14 18.77 11.00
N VAL A 10 4.47 18.55 9.72
CA VAL A 10 5.22 17.41 9.18
C VAL A 10 6.61 17.23 9.84
N GLY A 11 7.16 18.28 10.46
CA GLY A 11 8.48 18.26 11.12
C GLY A 11 8.60 17.27 12.29
N ALA A 12 7.56 17.10 13.12
CA ALA A 12 7.56 16.12 14.21
C ALA A 12 7.46 14.66 13.68
N LEU A 13 6.94 14.51 12.47
CA LEU A 13 6.68 13.23 11.82
C LEU A 13 7.96 12.58 11.27
N LYS A 14 9.00 13.36 10.96
CA LYS A 14 10.32 12.85 10.52
C LYS A 14 10.94 11.92 11.57
N TYR A 15 10.84 12.28 12.84
CA TYR A 15 11.34 11.45 13.96
C TYR A 15 10.50 10.19 14.17
N ALA A 16 9.17 10.31 14.06
CA ALA A 16 8.26 9.17 14.14
C ALA A 16 8.49 8.16 12.99
N SER A 17 8.75 8.66 11.78
CA SER A 17 9.08 7.85 10.61
C SER A 17 10.44 7.16 10.76
N ALA A 18 11.48 7.89 11.19
CA ALA A 18 12.80 7.31 11.45
C ALA A 18 12.72 6.17 12.48
N PHE A 19 12.00 6.38 13.59
CA PHE A 19 11.77 5.34 14.59
C PHE A 19 11.02 4.13 14.02
N GLY A 20 9.97 4.37 13.22
CA GLY A 20 9.20 3.31 12.55
C GLY A 20 10.05 2.47 11.58
N ILE A 21 10.97 3.10 10.85
CA ILE A 21 11.90 2.42 9.95
C ILE A 21 12.88 1.56 10.75
N THR A 22 13.47 2.08 11.83
CA THR A 22 14.37 1.30 12.69
C THR A 22 13.66 0.09 13.29
N ALA A 23 12.44 0.26 13.81
CA ALA A 23 11.63 -0.84 14.32
C ALA A 23 11.37 -1.92 13.25
N LEU A 24 11.11 -1.50 12.01
CA LEU A 24 10.88 -2.41 10.90
C LEU A 24 12.13 -3.20 10.51
N PHE A 25 13.32 -2.59 10.55
CA PHE A 25 14.58 -3.33 10.33
C PHE A 25 14.82 -4.40 11.40
N VAL A 26 14.57 -4.10 12.68
CA VAL A 26 14.66 -5.09 13.75
C VAL A 26 13.70 -6.24 13.50
N VAL A 27 12.49 -5.92 13.05
CA VAL A 27 11.47 -6.93 12.71
C VAL A 27 11.95 -7.86 11.59
N ILE A 28 12.53 -7.29 10.54
CA ILE A 28 13.04 -8.06 9.41
C ILE A 28 14.18 -8.99 9.83
N ILE A 29 15.15 -8.47 10.58
CA ILE A 29 16.31 -9.26 11.04
C ILE A 29 15.85 -10.43 11.92
N TYR A 30 14.89 -10.19 12.81
CA TYR A 30 14.33 -11.22 13.66
C TYR A 30 13.60 -12.31 12.86
N ALA A 31 12.74 -11.94 11.93
CA ALA A 31 11.98 -12.87 11.11
C ALA A 31 12.92 -13.76 10.27
N ILE A 32 13.96 -13.16 9.67
CA ILE A 32 15.01 -13.89 8.95
C ILE A 32 15.74 -14.86 9.90
N GLY A 33 16.14 -14.37 11.08
CA GLY A 33 16.83 -15.19 12.09
C GLY A 33 15.99 -16.40 12.51
N ARG A 34 14.69 -16.22 12.76
CA ARG A 34 13.77 -17.31 13.09
C ARG A 34 13.59 -18.28 11.93
N GLY A 35 13.42 -17.76 10.71
CA GLY A 35 13.35 -18.55 9.48
C GLY A 35 14.56 -19.46 9.30
N PHE A 36 15.78 -19.01 9.63
CA PHE A 36 16.97 -19.88 9.56
C PHE A 36 17.11 -20.85 10.73
N ASN A 37 16.72 -20.46 11.95
CA ASN A 37 16.92 -21.31 13.14
C ASN A 37 15.85 -22.41 13.27
N PHE A 38 14.61 -22.11 12.89
CA PHE A 38 13.47 -23.01 13.02
C PHE A 38 12.94 -23.49 11.66
N GLY A 39 13.46 -22.95 10.56
CA GLY A 39 13.06 -23.33 9.22
C GLY A 39 13.46 -24.76 8.89
N THR A 40 12.45 -25.57 8.60
CA THR A 40 12.67 -26.91 8.04
C THR A 40 12.38 -26.83 6.54
N SER A 41 13.29 -27.30 5.68
CA SER A 41 13.10 -27.24 4.21
C SER A 41 11.83 -27.94 3.72
N ASN A 42 11.26 -28.84 4.53
CA ASN A 42 9.99 -29.52 4.28
C ASN A 42 8.77 -28.59 4.33
N ASN A 43 8.88 -27.42 4.96
CA ASN A 43 7.80 -26.41 5.04
C ASN A 43 7.69 -25.53 3.79
N LEU A 44 8.66 -25.62 2.87
CA LEU A 44 8.65 -24.91 1.59
C LEU A 44 7.82 -25.64 0.52
N THR A 45 7.15 -26.73 0.87
CA THR A 45 6.23 -27.40 -0.06
C THR A 45 5.11 -26.43 -0.40
N PRO A 46 4.91 -26.08 -1.68
CA PRO A 46 3.79 -25.25 -2.08
C PRO A 46 2.52 -25.95 -1.61
N ALA A 47 1.69 -25.28 -0.81
CA ALA A 47 0.33 -25.74 -0.62
C ALA A 47 -0.30 -25.84 -2.01
N GLU A 48 -0.89 -26.98 -2.36
CA GLU A 48 -1.59 -27.21 -3.62
C GLU A 48 -2.87 -26.37 -3.68
N THR A 49 -2.77 -25.04 -3.68
CA THR A 49 -3.91 -24.17 -3.90
C THR A 49 -4.02 -23.95 -5.41
N THR A 50 -4.66 -24.89 -6.09
CA THR A 50 -5.11 -24.75 -7.49
C THR A 50 -6.32 -23.81 -7.61
N ASP A 51 -6.82 -23.30 -6.48
CA ASP A 51 -7.96 -22.39 -6.41
C ASP A 51 -7.61 -20.99 -6.89
N PHE A 52 -8.32 -20.58 -7.95
CA PHE A 52 -8.26 -19.23 -8.53
C PHE A 52 -8.59 -18.13 -7.50
N VAL A 53 -9.41 -18.44 -6.49
CA VAL A 53 -9.80 -17.51 -5.43
C VAL A 53 -8.58 -17.11 -4.58
N SER A 54 -7.81 -18.08 -4.10
CA SER A 54 -6.60 -17.85 -3.30
C SER A 54 -5.53 -17.08 -4.08
N PHE A 55 -5.37 -17.41 -5.36
CA PHE A 55 -4.48 -16.67 -6.25
C PHE A 55 -4.89 -15.19 -6.38
N SER A 56 -6.19 -14.93 -6.54
CA SER A 56 -6.75 -13.58 -6.69
C SER A 56 -6.58 -12.72 -5.42
N VAL A 57 -6.87 -13.29 -4.24
CA VAL A 57 -6.71 -12.61 -2.95
C VAL A 57 -5.23 -12.31 -2.69
N GLY A 58 -4.33 -13.29 -2.90
CA GLY A 58 -2.90 -13.10 -2.74
C GLY A 58 -2.32 -12.03 -3.70
N THR A 59 -2.76 -12.05 -4.96
CA THR A 59 -2.37 -11.03 -5.94
C THR A 59 -2.82 -9.63 -5.53
N SER A 60 -4.05 -9.51 -5.03
CA SER A 60 -4.60 -8.23 -4.55
C SER A 60 -3.84 -7.70 -3.33
N LEU A 61 -3.46 -8.59 -2.41
CA LEU A 61 -2.66 -8.24 -1.23
C LEU A 61 -1.26 -7.76 -1.62
N LEU A 62 -0.61 -8.40 -2.61
CA LEU A 62 0.69 -7.95 -3.14
C LEU A 62 0.59 -6.56 -3.78
N PHE A 63 -0.45 -6.33 -4.58
CA PHE A 63 -0.69 -5.01 -5.18
C PHE A 63 -0.97 -3.93 -4.13
N PHE A 64 -1.70 -4.25 -3.06
CA PHE A 64 -1.88 -3.35 -1.93
C PHE A 64 -0.55 -3.05 -1.21
N ALA A 65 0.28 -4.07 -0.98
CA ALA A 65 1.56 -3.92 -0.30
C ALA A 65 2.56 -3.03 -1.07
N LEU A 66 2.43 -2.95 -2.40
CA LEU A 66 3.24 -2.11 -3.29
C LEU A 66 2.55 -0.77 -3.62
N ASN A 67 1.42 -0.45 -2.98
CA ASN A 67 0.71 0.79 -3.23
C ASN A 67 1.42 1.98 -2.57
N ASN A 68 1.75 2.99 -3.36
CA ASN A 68 2.37 4.24 -2.90
C ASN A 68 1.90 5.48 -3.71
N GLN A 69 0.91 5.31 -4.59
CA GLN A 69 0.52 6.28 -5.61
C GLN A 69 -0.03 7.58 -4.98
N PHE A 70 -0.71 7.48 -3.83
CA PHE A 70 -1.27 8.65 -3.15
C PHE A 70 -0.20 9.54 -2.49
N ASN A 71 0.98 9.00 -2.16
CA ASN A 71 2.08 9.80 -1.61
C ASN A 71 2.99 10.38 -2.71
N THR A 72 2.85 9.92 -3.96
CA THR A 72 3.74 10.29 -5.06
C THR A 72 3.81 11.80 -5.28
N ILE A 73 2.67 12.49 -5.23
CA ILE A 73 2.58 13.93 -5.46
C ILE A 73 3.34 14.71 -4.39
N GLU A 74 3.13 14.36 -3.12
CA GLU A 74 3.80 15.00 -1.99
C GLU A 74 5.32 14.77 -2.03
N ILE A 75 5.74 13.52 -2.24
CA ILE A 75 7.17 13.16 -2.35
C ILE A 75 7.84 13.88 -3.52
N TYR A 76 7.16 13.97 -4.68
CA TYR A 76 7.67 14.70 -5.84
C TYR A 76 7.80 16.21 -5.56
N SER A 77 6.86 16.77 -4.80
CA SER A 77 6.92 18.18 -4.40
C SER A 77 8.06 18.48 -3.42
N GLU A 78 8.44 17.53 -2.57
CA GLU A 78 9.56 17.70 -1.64
C GLU A 78 10.93 17.40 -2.27
N LEU A 79 10.98 16.86 -3.49
CA LEU A 79 12.23 16.47 -4.16
C LEU A 79 13.07 17.69 -4.58
N THR A 80 14.34 17.71 -4.16
CA THR A 80 15.33 18.68 -4.63
C THR A 80 15.69 18.44 -6.10
N ASP A 81 15.70 19.48 -6.92
CA ASP A 81 15.87 19.44 -8.39
C ASP A 81 14.86 18.49 -9.08
N ARG A 82 13.59 18.91 -9.07
CA ARG A 82 12.46 18.15 -9.59
C ARG A 82 12.61 17.88 -11.08
N THR A 83 12.96 16.64 -11.42
CA THR A 83 12.94 16.13 -12.80
C THR A 83 12.21 14.78 -12.86
N PRO A 84 11.37 14.53 -13.89
CA PRO A 84 10.66 13.26 -14.01
C PRO A 84 11.60 12.05 -14.01
N MET A 85 12.74 12.15 -14.71
CA MET A 85 13.72 11.07 -14.80
C MET A 85 14.34 10.72 -13.44
N ARG A 86 14.67 11.71 -12.61
CA ARG A 86 15.23 11.47 -11.26
C ARG A 86 14.19 10.82 -10.36
N TYR A 87 12.95 11.26 -10.44
CA TYR A 87 11.85 10.68 -9.67
C TYR A 87 11.57 9.22 -10.07
N THR A 88 11.51 8.92 -11.38
CA THR A 88 11.34 7.55 -11.88
C THR A 88 12.46 6.62 -11.41
N LYS A 89 13.73 7.07 -11.49
CA LYS A 89 14.86 6.30 -10.98
C LYS A 89 14.74 6.04 -9.47
N MET A 90 14.38 7.06 -8.69
CA MET A 90 14.18 6.93 -7.24
C MET A 90 13.09 5.91 -6.90
N ILE A 91 11.92 6.00 -7.54
CA ILE A 91 10.83 5.05 -7.32
C ILE A 91 11.27 3.64 -7.71
N PHE A 92 11.89 3.48 -8.88
CA PHE A 92 12.29 2.17 -9.37
C PHE A 92 13.24 1.46 -8.40
N THR A 93 14.28 2.16 -7.93
CA THR A 93 15.20 1.63 -6.93
C THR A 93 14.50 1.30 -5.62
N THR A 94 13.60 2.18 -5.16
CA THR A 94 12.85 1.96 -3.91
C THR A 94 11.92 0.74 -4.00
N MET A 95 11.20 0.61 -5.11
CA MET A 95 10.30 -0.52 -5.37
C MET A 95 11.05 -1.84 -5.48
N LEU A 96 12.23 -1.84 -6.10
CA LEU A 96 13.10 -3.02 -6.16
C LEU A 96 13.52 -3.46 -4.76
N ILE A 97 14.00 -2.53 -3.92
CA ILE A 97 14.42 -2.82 -2.55
C ILE A 97 13.25 -3.40 -1.74
N ILE A 98 12.08 -2.76 -1.78
CA ILE A 98 10.89 -3.20 -1.05
C ILE A 98 10.42 -4.58 -1.54
N SER A 99 10.46 -4.83 -2.85
CA SER A 99 10.09 -6.13 -3.42
C SER A 99 11.00 -7.25 -2.91
N VAL A 100 12.31 -7.03 -2.87
CA VAL A 100 13.27 -7.98 -2.30
C VAL A 100 12.99 -8.23 -0.82
N LEU A 101 12.74 -7.18 -0.05
CA LEU A 101 12.41 -7.32 1.38
C LEU A 101 11.13 -8.13 1.61
N TYR A 102 10.08 -7.89 0.82
CA TYR A 102 8.84 -8.68 0.93
C TYR A 102 9.05 -10.15 0.58
N VAL A 103 9.84 -10.46 -0.46
CA VAL A 103 10.15 -11.85 -0.81
C VAL A 103 10.95 -12.54 0.30
N VAL A 104 11.99 -11.88 0.81
CA VAL A 104 12.83 -12.45 1.89
C VAL A 104 12.01 -12.68 3.17
N MET A 105 11.16 -11.71 3.54
CA MET A 105 10.26 -11.84 4.69
C MET A 105 9.27 -12.99 4.51
N GLY A 106 8.56 -13.02 3.38
CA GLY A 106 7.56 -14.06 3.11
C GLY A 106 8.18 -15.46 3.08
N LEU A 107 9.38 -15.62 2.51
CA LEU A 107 10.09 -16.89 2.52
C LEU A 107 10.53 -17.30 3.94
N SER A 108 11.03 -16.36 4.75
CA SER A 108 11.48 -16.64 6.12
C SER A 108 10.33 -17.10 7.01
N GLU A 109 9.17 -16.42 6.90
CA GLU A 109 7.95 -16.77 7.63
C GLU A 109 7.36 -18.09 7.15
N LEU A 110 7.40 -18.37 5.84
CA LEU A 110 6.98 -19.65 5.28
C LEU A 110 7.88 -20.81 5.75
N MET A 111 9.19 -20.60 5.84
CA MET A 111 10.10 -21.62 6.38
C MET A 111 9.79 -21.95 7.85
N GLU A 112 9.48 -20.92 8.65
CA GLU A 112 9.17 -21.06 10.07
C GLU A 112 7.82 -21.75 10.33
N PHE A 113 6.74 -21.28 9.68
CA PHE A 113 5.37 -21.73 9.97
C PHE A 113 4.79 -22.73 8.97
N GLY A 114 5.36 -22.83 7.76
CA GLY A 114 4.87 -23.69 6.69
C GLY A 114 3.39 -23.47 6.39
N ALA A 115 2.66 -24.58 6.24
CA ALA A 115 1.22 -24.58 5.94
C ALA A 115 0.32 -23.99 7.05
N ASN A 116 0.86 -23.75 8.26
CA ASN A 116 0.10 -23.18 9.38
C ASN A 116 0.17 -21.65 9.43
N VAL A 117 0.76 -20.99 8.42
CA VAL A 117 0.78 -19.52 8.38
C VAL A 117 -0.65 -18.99 8.27
N THR A 118 -1.02 -18.10 9.17
CA THR A 118 -2.33 -17.45 9.12
C THR A 118 -2.24 -16.18 8.27
N GLY A 119 -3.37 -15.70 7.76
CA GLY A 119 -3.42 -14.44 7.00
C GLY A 119 -2.90 -13.20 7.75
N ASN A 120 -2.70 -13.31 9.08
CA ASN A 120 -1.93 -12.36 9.87
C ASN A 120 -0.81 -13.12 10.61
N VAL A 121 0.42 -13.08 10.08
CA VAL A 121 1.56 -13.80 10.64
C VAL A 121 1.85 -13.47 12.11
N LEU A 122 1.47 -12.27 12.58
CA LEU A 122 1.64 -11.88 13.99
C LEU A 122 0.82 -12.77 14.94
N LYS A 123 -0.28 -13.36 14.48
CA LYS A 123 -1.08 -14.32 15.27
C LYS A 123 -0.44 -15.71 15.35
N SER A 124 0.47 -16.03 14.43
CA SER A 124 1.18 -17.30 14.40
C SER A 124 2.37 -17.33 15.38
N TYR A 125 2.85 -16.16 15.83
CA TYR A 125 3.89 -16.07 16.86
C TYR A 125 3.35 -16.37 18.26
N ASP A 126 4.04 -17.24 19.00
CA ASP A 126 3.72 -17.48 20.41
C ASP A 126 4.15 -16.27 21.27
N GLY A 127 3.16 -15.59 21.83
CA GLY A 127 3.32 -14.44 22.72
C GLY A 127 3.94 -14.77 24.08
N SER A 128 4.15 -16.06 24.40
CA SER A 128 4.87 -16.48 25.60
C SER A 128 6.35 -16.16 25.55
N SER A 129 6.94 -16.08 24.34
CA SER A 129 8.35 -15.77 24.18
C SER A 129 8.62 -14.26 24.30
N PRO A 130 9.53 -13.82 25.19
CA PRO A 130 9.82 -12.39 25.36
C PRO A 130 10.24 -11.69 24.07
N LEU A 131 10.94 -12.41 23.20
CA LEU A 131 11.44 -11.89 21.94
C LEU A 131 10.32 -11.69 20.89
N ALA A 132 9.35 -12.61 20.80
CA ALA A 132 8.18 -12.41 19.95
C ALA A 132 7.25 -11.32 20.49
N ALA A 133 7.14 -11.18 21.82
CA ALA A 133 6.38 -10.08 22.42
C ALA A 133 6.97 -8.70 22.05
N VAL A 134 8.30 -8.55 22.12
CA VAL A 134 8.99 -7.32 21.68
C VAL A 134 8.72 -7.01 20.21
N MET A 135 8.70 -8.04 19.38
CA MET A 135 8.41 -7.93 17.95
C MET A 135 6.98 -7.46 17.65
N ILE A 136 6.00 -8.07 18.32
CA ILE A 136 4.60 -7.65 18.21
C ILE A 136 4.46 -6.18 18.65
N ILE A 137 5.08 -5.80 19.78
CA ILE A 137 5.08 -4.42 20.26
C ILE A 137 5.72 -3.48 19.22
N ALA A 138 6.85 -3.85 18.62
CA ALA A 138 7.52 -3.05 17.61
C ALA A 138 6.62 -2.80 16.38
N VAL A 139 5.92 -3.83 15.89
CA VAL A 139 4.96 -3.68 14.78
C VAL A 139 3.77 -2.81 15.19
N MET A 140 3.22 -3.00 16.39
CA MET A 140 2.12 -2.16 16.91
C MET A 140 2.53 -0.70 17.04
N CYS A 141 3.74 -0.43 17.52
CA CYS A 141 4.32 0.92 17.56
C CYS A 141 4.45 1.50 16.15
N LYS A 142 4.99 0.75 15.19
CA LYS A 142 5.12 1.21 13.79
C LYS A 142 3.76 1.57 13.19
N VAL A 143 2.75 0.72 13.37
CA VAL A 143 1.38 1.00 12.89
C VAL A 143 0.83 2.26 13.56
N THR A 144 1.13 2.46 14.85
CA THR A 144 0.75 3.66 15.60
C THR A 144 1.35 4.94 15.05
N PHE A 145 2.61 4.92 14.66
CA PHE A 145 3.26 6.08 14.05
C PHE A 145 2.88 6.29 12.58
N SER A 146 2.49 5.22 11.88
CA SER A 146 2.07 5.29 10.47
C SER A 146 0.66 5.88 10.31
N PHE A 147 -0.21 5.74 11.31
CA PHE A 147 -1.59 6.21 11.22
C PHE A 147 -1.72 7.74 11.04
N PRO A 148 -1.04 8.61 11.81
CA PRO A 148 -1.03 10.05 11.57
C PRO A 148 -0.53 10.45 10.17
N LEU A 149 0.46 9.72 9.64
CA LEU A 149 1.01 9.96 8.29
C LEU A 149 -0.06 9.74 7.22
N LEU A 150 -0.94 8.76 7.38
CA LEU A 150 -2.01 8.45 6.43
C LEU A 150 -3.22 9.36 6.58
N ILE A 151 -3.52 9.85 7.79
CA ILE A 151 -4.62 10.79 8.00
C ILE A 151 -4.36 12.13 7.32
N PHE A 152 -3.10 12.57 7.27
CA PHE A 152 -2.76 13.88 6.71
C PHE A 152 -3.26 14.06 5.25
N PRO A 153 -2.88 13.23 4.27
CA PRO A 153 -3.38 13.34 2.90
C PRO A 153 -4.88 13.01 2.80
N THR A 154 -5.38 12.07 3.63
CA THR A 154 -6.82 11.72 3.65
C THR A 154 -7.69 12.92 4.04
N ARG A 155 -7.26 13.66 5.06
CA ARG A 155 -7.95 14.87 5.52
C ARG A 155 -7.91 15.95 4.44
N ASP A 156 -6.76 16.18 3.84
CA ASP A 156 -6.61 17.23 2.82
C ASP A 156 -7.47 16.91 1.59
N ALA A 157 -7.55 15.64 1.18
CA ALA A 157 -8.46 15.17 0.13
C ALA A 157 -9.95 15.39 0.47
N ILE A 158 -10.37 15.08 1.71
CA ILE A 158 -11.76 15.29 2.16
C ILE A 158 -12.10 16.77 2.20
N LEU A 159 -11.22 17.61 2.74
CA LEU A 159 -11.46 19.06 2.84
C LEU A 159 -11.53 19.71 1.44
N HIS A 160 -10.73 19.25 0.49
CA HIS A 160 -10.81 19.65 -0.91
C HIS A 160 -12.16 19.25 -1.55
N LEU A 161 -12.66 18.04 -1.26
CA LEU A 161 -13.97 17.59 -1.77
C LEU A 161 -15.12 18.47 -1.32
N PHE A 162 -15.03 19.04 -0.11
CA PHE A 162 -16.01 19.99 0.43
C PHE A 162 -15.82 21.45 -0.03
N GLY A 163 -14.96 21.70 -1.04
CA GLY A 163 -14.80 23.01 -1.66
C GLY A 163 -14.00 24.03 -0.84
N ASN A 164 -13.27 23.60 0.19
CA ASN A 164 -12.39 24.48 0.97
C ASN A 164 -10.96 24.43 0.40
N GLU A 165 -10.72 25.22 -0.65
CA GLU A 165 -9.39 25.32 -1.29
C GLU A 165 -8.35 25.99 -0.37
N ASP A 166 -8.78 26.84 0.57
CA ASP A 166 -7.90 27.50 1.55
C ASP A 166 -7.77 26.68 2.86
N LEU A 167 -7.11 25.53 2.79
CA LEU A 167 -6.78 24.66 3.94
C LEU A 167 -6.08 25.38 5.11
N LYS A 168 -5.36 26.48 4.83
CA LYS A 168 -4.68 27.29 5.86
C LYS A 168 -5.65 28.16 6.67
N ALA A 169 -6.78 28.55 6.09
CA ALA A 169 -7.86 29.31 6.72
C ALA A 169 -9.02 28.43 7.23
N ALA A 170 -8.98 27.12 6.95
CA ALA A 170 -9.97 26.16 7.43
C ALA A 170 -10.14 26.30 8.95
N ASN A 171 -11.37 26.59 9.37
CA ASN A 171 -11.76 26.73 10.76
C ASN A 171 -11.17 25.59 11.59
N GLN A 172 -10.50 25.93 12.70
CA GLN A 172 -9.86 24.97 13.60
C GLN A 172 -10.84 23.86 14.05
N LYS A 173 -12.13 24.19 14.16
CA LYS A 173 -13.23 23.24 14.43
C LYS A 173 -13.45 22.21 13.31
N LEU A 174 -13.36 22.62 12.04
CA LEU A 174 -13.49 21.74 10.88
C LEU A 174 -12.28 20.79 10.78
N TYR A 175 -11.09 21.30 11.07
CA TYR A 175 -9.86 20.51 11.12
C TYR A 175 -9.96 19.39 12.17
N TYR A 176 -10.30 19.74 13.42
CA TYR A 176 -10.48 18.76 14.49
C TYR A 176 -11.65 17.81 14.21
N GLY A 177 -12.77 18.33 13.68
CA GLY A 177 -13.94 17.54 13.32
C GLY A 177 -13.63 16.47 12.26
N ALA A 178 -12.94 16.84 11.18
CA ALA A 178 -12.55 15.91 10.14
C ALA A 178 -11.64 14.79 10.68
N THR A 179 -10.65 15.12 11.49
CA THR A 179 -9.76 14.12 12.09
C THR A 179 -10.51 13.16 13.03
N VAL A 180 -11.45 13.66 13.83
CA VAL A 180 -12.27 12.81 14.72
C VAL A 180 -13.19 11.89 13.91
N VAL A 181 -13.80 12.38 12.83
CA VAL A 181 -14.65 11.56 11.95
C VAL A 181 -13.84 10.46 11.28
N ILE A 182 -12.67 10.78 10.72
CA ILE A 182 -11.78 9.80 10.08
C ILE A 182 -11.31 8.75 11.10
N ALA A 183 -10.86 9.19 12.28
CA ALA A 183 -10.40 8.28 13.32
C ALA A 183 -11.52 7.39 13.87
N GLY A 184 -12.69 7.98 14.15
CA GLY A 184 -13.87 7.25 14.61
C GLY A 184 -14.39 6.25 13.57
N GLY A 185 -14.44 6.65 12.30
CA GLY A 185 -14.80 5.76 11.20
C GLY A 185 -13.83 4.60 11.05
N SER A 186 -12.52 4.86 11.12
CA SER A 186 -11.51 3.79 11.08
C SER A 186 -11.63 2.80 12.24
N PHE A 187 -11.99 3.29 13.44
CA PHE A 187 -12.22 2.44 14.60
C PHE A 187 -13.48 1.58 14.44
N ALA A 188 -14.57 2.15 13.95
CA ALA A 188 -15.80 1.42 13.69
C ALA A 188 -15.60 0.30 12.65
N ILE A 189 -14.88 0.59 11.56
CA ILE A 189 -14.52 -0.41 10.56
C ILE A 189 -13.69 -1.52 11.18
N GLY A 190 -12.72 -1.18 12.05
CA GLY A 190 -11.90 -2.16 12.75
C GLY A 190 -12.66 -3.12 13.66
N ILE A 191 -13.82 -2.71 14.20
CA ILE A 191 -14.68 -3.59 15.02
C ILE A 191 -15.48 -4.56 14.13
N VAL A 192 -15.95 -4.09 12.98
CA VAL A 192 -16.82 -4.87 12.08
C VAL A 192 -16.00 -5.78 11.16
N ALA A 193 -14.75 -5.45 10.91
CA ALA A 193 -13.91 -6.17 9.96
C ALA A 193 -13.60 -7.61 10.41
N PRO A 194 -13.85 -8.61 9.54
CA PRO A 194 -13.69 -10.03 9.90
C PRO A 194 -12.21 -10.46 9.94
N THR A 195 -11.42 -10.12 8.91
CA THR A 195 -10.00 -10.45 8.82
C THR A 195 -9.21 -9.34 8.14
N VAL A 196 -7.91 -9.22 8.47
CA VAL A 196 -7.03 -8.23 7.82
C VAL A 196 -6.78 -8.56 6.35
N THR A 197 -6.79 -9.85 5.99
CA THR A 197 -6.56 -10.33 4.62
C THR A 197 -7.71 -9.93 3.69
N THR A 198 -8.96 -10.14 4.12
CA THR A 198 -10.14 -9.72 3.33
C THR A 198 -10.20 -8.20 3.20
N LEU A 199 -9.95 -7.45 4.29
CA LEU A 199 -9.87 -6.00 4.25
C LEU A 199 -8.83 -5.49 3.24
N PHE A 200 -7.60 -5.98 3.34
CA PHE A 200 -6.52 -5.56 2.43
C PHE A 200 -6.74 -6.06 1.00
N GLY A 201 -7.40 -7.21 0.81
CA GLY A 201 -7.81 -7.70 -0.51
C GLY A 201 -8.84 -6.79 -1.18
N ILE A 202 -9.91 -6.39 -0.48
CA ILE A 202 -10.94 -5.48 -1.01
C ILE A 202 -10.36 -4.09 -1.27
N ILE A 203 -9.70 -3.50 -0.26
CA ILE A 203 -9.15 -2.15 -0.38
C ILE A 203 -8.04 -2.12 -1.44
N GLY A 204 -7.20 -3.15 -1.48
CA GLY A 204 -6.14 -3.33 -2.47
C GLY A 204 -6.67 -3.40 -3.88
N SER A 205 -7.62 -4.28 -4.13
CA SER A 205 -8.18 -4.45 -5.47
C SER A 205 -8.88 -3.19 -5.98
N LEU A 206 -9.74 -2.58 -5.15
CA LEU A 206 -10.47 -1.34 -5.50
C LEU A 206 -9.52 -0.16 -5.71
N SER A 207 -8.61 0.08 -4.76
CA SER A 207 -7.75 1.26 -4.78
C SER A 207 -6.65 1.11 -5.83
N VAL A 208 -5.92 0.00 -5.84
CA VAL A 208 -4.79 -0.19 -6.75
C VAL A 208 -5.28 -0.37 -8.18
N GLY A 209 -6.33 -1.15 -8.41
CA GLY A 209 -6.93 -1.31 -9.74
C GLY A 209 -7.34 0.03 -10.34
N THR A 210 -7.93 0.90 -9.52
CA THR A 210 -8.35 2.24 -9.97
C THR A 210 -7.16 3.19 -10.17
N PHE A 211 -6.32 3.38 -9.16
CA PHE A 211 -5.28 4.41 -9.16
C PHE A 211 -4.01 4.04 -9.92
N ALA A 212 -3.62 2.76 -9.91
CA ALA A 212 -2.36 2.33 -10.53
C ALA A 212 -2.53 1.91 -11.99
N PHE A 213 -3.71 1.38 -12.35
CA PHE A 213 -3.95 0.79 -13.66
C PHE A 213 -4.97 1.59 -14.47
N ILE A 214 -6.20 1.72 -13.98
CA ILE A 214 -7.29 2.32 -14.77
C ILE A 214 -7.07 3.81 -15.03
N LEU A 215 -6.82 4.61 -14.00
CA LEU A 215 -6.72 6.07 -14.13
C LEU A 215 -5.54 6.50 -15.04
N PRO A 216 -4.31 5.99 -14.87
CA PRO A 216 -3.21 6.33 -15.79
C PRO A 216 -3.53 5.98 -17.24
N SER A 217 -4.16 4.83 -17.49
CA SER A 217 -4.55 4.42 -18.85
C SER A 217 -5.62 5.32 -19.46
N LEU A 218 -6.62 5.75 -18.67
CA LEU A 218 -7.64 6.69 -19.12
C LEU A 218 -7.05 8.08 -19.41
N TYR A 219 -6.15 8.57 -18.56
CA TYR A 219 -5.47 9.84 -18.79
C TYR A 219 -4.62 9.79 -20.07
N PHE A 220 -3.85 8.73 -20.25
CA PHE A 220 -3.05 8.54 -21.47
C PHE A 220 -3.93 8.52 -22.72
N TRP A 221 -5.05 7.79 -22.69
CA TRP A 221 -5.99 7.76 -23.81
C TRP A 221 -6.51 9.16 -24.14
N ARG A 222 -6.96 9.92 -23.13
CA ARG A 222 -7.46 11.28 -23.32
C ARG A 222 -6.40 12.20 -23.92
N PHE A 223 -5.16 12.15 -23.43
CA PHE A 223 -4.06 12.94 -23.97
C PHE A 223 -3.69 12.53 -25.40
N SER A 224 -3.70 11.23 -25.71
CA SER A 224 -3.43 10.73 -27.06
C SER A 224 -4.47 11.23 -28.06
N ILE A 225 -5.77 11.18 -27.74
CA ILE A 225 -6.83 11.76 -28.59
C ILE A 225 -6.60 13.27 -28.76
N LEU A 226 -6.30 13.99 -27.67
CA LEU A 226 -6.10 15.44 -27.72
C LEU A 226 -4.92 15.83 -28.61
N SER A 227 -3.81 15.08 -28.52
CA SER A 227 -2.62 15.27 -29.36
C SER A 227 -2.94 15.05 -30.84
N LEU A 228 -3.66 13.97 -31.16
CA LEU A 228 -4.12 13.67 -32.53
C LEU A 228 -5.01 14.79 -33.11
N MET A 229 -5.88 15.39 -32.29
CA MET A 229 -6.75 16.49 -32.72
C MET A 229 -6.01 17.83 -32.88
N THR A 230 -4.97 18.07 -32.09
CA THR A 230 -4.31 19.39 -32.01
C THR A 230 -3.15 19.53 -32.98
N GLU A 231 -2.30 18.50 -33.10
CA GLU A 231 -1.04 18.64 -33.82
C GLU A 231 -1.06 17.99 -35.22
N GLY A 232 -1.99 17.05 -35.48
CA GLY A 232 -2.01 16.34 -36.77
C GLY A 232 -0.70 15.61 -37.11
N ILE A 233 0.19 15.44 -36.13
CA ILE A 233 1.51 14.86 -36.30
C ILE A 233 1.35 13.34 -36.28
N ALA A 234 1.79 12.72 -37.37
CA ALA A 234 2.08 11.30 -37.43
C ALA A 234 3.32 11.03 -36.56
N GLU A 235 3.12 10.91 -35.24
CA GLU A 235 4.13 10.39 -34.32
C GLU A 235 4.57 9.00 -34.79
N ASP A 236 5.85 8.67 -34.54
CA ASP A 236 6.48 7.40 -34.90
C ASP A 236 5.55 6.22 -34.61
N THR A 237 4.97 5.68 -35.69
CA THR A 237 3.76 4.85 -35.62
C THR A 237 3.91 3.65 -34.69
N TRP A 238 5.14 3.13 -34.56
CA TRP A 238 5.46 1.97 -33.74
C TRP A 238 5.48 2.26 -32.25
N VAL A 239 6.17 3.33 -31.82
CA VAL A 239 6.30 3.66 -30.39
C VAL A 239 4.94 4.05 -29.81
N SER A 240 4.16 4.84 -30.56
CA SER A 240 2.80 5.21 -30.17
C SER A 240 1.87 3.99 -30.07
N LYS A 241 1.91 3.07 -31.04
CA LYS A 241 1.14 1.80 -31.00
C LYS A 241 1.52 0.93 -29.80
N VAL A 242 2.81 0.82 -29.48
CA VAL A 242 3.29 0.07 -28.32
C VAL A 242 2.78 0.70 -27.03
N HIS A 243 2.86 2.02 -26.87
CA HIS A 243 2.33 2.70 -25.68
C HIS A 243 0.82 2.55 -25.54
N ILE A 244 0.07 2.61 -26.64
CA ILE A 244 -1.38 2.36 -26.62
C ILE A 244 -1.67 0.91 -26.19
N ALA A 245 -0.98 -0.07 -26.78
CA ALA A 245 -1.16 -1.49 -26.44
C ALA A 245 -0.86 -1.77 -24.95
N VAL A 246 0.23 -1.20 -24.42
CA VAL A 246 0.59 -1.32 -23.00
C VAL A 246 -0.48 -0.69 -22.09
N ASN A 247 -1.04 0.46 -22.46
CA ASN A 247 -2.08 1.11 -21.67
C ASN A 247 -3.42 0.34 -21.71
N VAL A 248 -3.78 -0.23 -22.87
CA VAL A 248 -4.96 -1.10 -22.96
C VAL A 248 -4.77 -2.35 -22.09
N LEU A 249 -3.59 -2.96 -22.13
CA LEU A 249 -3.26 -4.10 -21.27
C LEU A 249 -3.36 -3.73 -19.79
N ASN A 250 -2.79 -2.60 -19.39
CA ASN A 250 -2.87 -2.11 -18.01
C ASN A 250 -4.33 -1.87 -17.58
N PHE A 251 -5.16 -1.29 -18.45
CA PHE A 251 -6.58 -1.10 -18.17
C PHE A 251 -7.30 -2.44 -17.94
N VAL A 252 -7.06 -3.43 -18.81
CA VAL A 252 -7.65 -4.78 -18.66
C VAL A 252 -7.19 -5.45 -17.38
N ILE A 253 -5.90 -5.35 -17.04
CA ILE A 253 -5.35 -5.84 -15.78
C ILE A 253 -6.02 -5.13 -14.59
N GLY A 254 -6.20 -3.82 -14.65
CA GLY A 254 -6.89 -3.05 -13.61
C GLY A 254 -8.32 -3.51 -13.38
N CYS A 255 -9.09 -3.70 -14.45
CA CYS A 255 -10.45 -4.25 -14.39
C CYS A 255 -10.47 -5.66 -13.82
N PHE A 256 -9.54 -6.52 -14.25
CA PHE A 256 -9.41 -7.88 -13.73
C PHE A 256 -9.10 -7.88 -12.22
N ILE A 257 -8.15 -7.06 -11.76
CA ILE A 257 -7.79 -6.94 -10.35
C ILE A 257 -9.00 -6.51 -9.52
N ILE A 258 -9.76 -5.51 -9.97
CA ILE A 258 -10.97 -5.06 -9.26
C ILE A 258 -11.98 -6.19 -9.15
N VAL A 259 -12.32 -6.83 -10.28
CA VAL A 259 -13.37 -7.86 -10.30
C VAL A 259 -12.94 -9.10 -9.53
N ALA A 260 -11.79 -9.67 -9.89
CA ALA A 260 -11.29 -10.90 -9.28
C ALA A 260 -10.93 -10.69 -7.81
N GLY A 261 -10.29 -9.57 -7.46
CA GLY A 261 -9.85 -9.29 -6.09
C GLY A 261 -11.02 -9.00 -5.16
N THR A 262 -12.02 -8.24 -5.62
CA THR A 262 -13.22 -7.97 -4.82
C THR A 262 -14.07 -9.23 -4.68
N ALA A 263 -14.27 -9.98 -5.77
CA ALA A 263 -15.03 -11.24 -5.72
C ALA A 263 -14.35 -12.28 -4.83
N GLY A 264 -13.02 -12.45 -4.94
CA GLY A 264 -12.28 -13.38 -4.12
C GLY A 264 -12.36 -13.04 -2.63
N ALA A 265 -12.19 -11.76 -2.27
CA ALA A 265 -12.27 -11.34 -0.88
C ALA A 265 -13.70 -11.38 -0.30
N LEU A 266 -14.73 -11.26 -1.14
CA LEU A 266 -16.14 -11.43 -0.72
C LEU A 266 -16.52 -12.90 -0.52
N ILE A 267 -15.91 -13.83 -1.26
CA ILE A 267 -16.15 -15.27 -1.11
C ILE A 267 -15.53 -15.81 0.20
N GLU A 268 -14.45 -15.19 0.69
CA GLU A 268 -13.82 -15.53 1.97
C GLU A 268 -14.53 -14.95 3.21
N LEU A 269 -15.58 -14.16 3.03
CA LEU A 269 -16.29 -13.39 4.07
C LEU A 269 -17.45 -14.19 4.67
#